data_AF-A0A3C0WWR6-F1
#
_entry.id   AF-A0A3C0WWR6-F1
#
_cell.length_a   1.000
_cell.length_b   1.000
_cell.length_c   1.000
_cell.angle_alpha   90.00
_cell.angle_beta   90.00
_cell.angle_gamma   90.00
#
_symmetry.space_group_name_H-M   'P 1'
#
loop_
_entity.id
_entity.type
_entity.pdbx_description
1 polymer ?
#
loop_
_entity_poly.entity_id
_entity_poly.type
_entity_poly.pdbx_seq_one_letter_code
_entity_poly.pdbx_strand_id
1 'polypeptide(L)'
;MGIYVNPGNIKFKEDISSEIYVDKTMLLALLNSRIGTRDKYLCVSRPRRFGKTMAERMMAACYSKGCDSRGLFKDFKISSDVSFAAHLNKYNVLHIDINRFWSQYGRNAIGMLHRIVRKDFAETFPDLKFDDWEIPNCVMEVYRRSGIPFVIMFDEYDVFSETSRSHRVSHRII
;
A
#
# COMPACT_ATOMS: atom_id res chain seq x y z
N MET A 1 -7.67 -4.21 12.72
CA MET A 1 -7.20 -3.64 11.45
C MET A 1 -5.69 -3.82 11.44
N GLY A 2 -5.11 -4.46 10.42
CA GLY A 2 -3.67 -4.67 10.37
C GLY A 2 -2.92 -3.37 10.12
N ILE A 3 -1.61 -3.37 10.34
CA ILE A 3 -0.74 -2.20 10.14
C ILE A 3 -0.29 -2.11 8.67
N TYR A 4 -0.05 -3.26 8.04
CA TYR A 4 0.43 -3.41 6.67
C TYR A 4 -0.64 -4.06 5.79
N VAL A 5 -1.40 -5.01 6.34
CA VAL A 5 -2.52 -5.69 5.71
C VAL A 5 -3.82 -5.00 6.09
N ASN A 6 -4.54 -4.48 5.11
CA ASN A 6 -5.76 -3.70 5.27
C ASN A 6 -5.61 -2.54 6.28
N PRO A 7 -4.69 -1.56 6.08
CA PRO A 7 -4.32 -0.52 7.05
C PRO A 7 -5.42 0.50 7.45
N GLY A 8 -6.65 0.29 7.01
CA GLY A 8 -7.79 1.18 7.27
C GLY A 8 -7.71 2.53 6.55
N ASN A 9 -8.44 3.52 7.05
CA ASN A 9 -8.61 4.84 6.43
C ASN A 9 -8.24 6.02 7.33
N ILE A 10 -7.70 5.77 8.53
CA ILE A 10 -7.38 6.81 9.53
C ILE A 10 -6.37 7.82 8.96
N LYS A 11 -5.29 7.34 8.33
CA LYS A 11 -4.26 8.23 7.76
C LYS A 11 -4.82 9.16 6.67
N PHE A 12 -5.75 8.69 5.86
CA PHE A 12 -6.41 9.55 4.87
C PHE A 12 -7.42 10.51 5.52
N LYS A 13 -8.05 10.11 6.63
CA LYS A 13 -8.88 11.01 7.43
C LYS A 13 -8.08 12.16 8.01
N GLU A 14 -6.89 11.90 8.54
CA GLU A 14 -5.95 12.92 9.03
C GLU A 14 -5.54 13.88 7.90
N ASP A 15 -5.19 13.31 6.75
CA ASP A 15 -4.81 14.05 5.55
C ASP A 15 -5.89 15.06 5.11
N ILE A 16 -7.16 14.65 5.01
CA ILE A 16 -8.26 15.54 4.59
C ILE A 16 -8.68 16.53 5.68
N SER A 17 -8.32 16.27 6.94
CA SER A 17 -8.60 17.16 8.07
C SER A 17 -7.53 18.25 8.22
N SER A 18 -6.48 18.23 7.39
CA SER A 18 -5.43 19.25 7.37
C SER A 18 -5.99 20.59 6.88
N GLU A 19 -5.44 21.69 7.41
CA GLU A 19 -5.86 23.06 7.05
C GLU A 19 -5.87 23.32 5.54
N ILE A 20 -4.89 22.74 4.84
CA ILE A 20 -4.77 22.83 3.39
C ILE A 20 -4.84 21.42 2.81
N TYR A 21 -6.02 21.03 2.32
CA TYR A 21 -6.24 19.83 1.52
C TYR A 21 -6.70 20.22 0.11
N VAL A 22 -6.08 19.62 -0.91
CA VAL A 22 -6.48 19.78 -2.31
C VAL A 22 -7.05 18.45 -2.79
N ASP A 23 -8.31 18.46 -3.23
CA ASP A 23 -8.98 17.28 -3.76
C ASP A 23 -8.29 16.74 -5.02
N LYS A 24 -7.64 15.57 -4.85
CA LYS A 24 -6.99 14.78 -5.91
C LYS A 24 -7.66 13.42 -6.10
N THR A 25 -8.88 13.24 -5.59
CA THR A 25 -9.57 11.94 -5.57
C THR A 25 -9.88 11.38 -6.95
N MET A 26 -9.95 12.22 -7.99
CA MET A 26 -10.07 11.76 -9.38
C MET A 26 -8.88 10.93 -9.88
N LEU A 27 -7.75 10.92 -9.16
CA LEU A 27 -6.68 9.95 -9.41
C LEU A 27 -7.19 8.51 -9.26
N LEU A 28 -8.15 8.26 -8.36
CA LEU A 28 -8.76 6.96 -8.18
C LEU A 28 -9.53 6.52 -9.44
N ALA A 29 -10.18 7.42 -10.17
CA ALA A 29 -10.86 7.06 -11.42
C ALA A 29 -9.86 6.54 -12.47
N LEU A 30 -8.69 7.20 -12.58
CA LEU A 30 -7.60 6.74 -13.44
C LEU A 30 -7.10 5.35 -13.01
N LEU A 31 -6.92 5.13 -11.71
CA LEU A 31 -6.45 3.85 -11.17
C LEU A 31 -7.47 2.74 -11.38
N ASN A 32 -8.75 3.02 -11.13
CA ASN A 32 -9.87 2.10 -11.30
C ASN A 32 -9.94 1.56 -12.73
N SER A 33 -9.73 2.42 -13.73
CA SER A 33 -9.70 2.00 -15.15
C SER A 33 -8.61 0.98 -15.50
N ARG A 34 -7.57 0.86 -14.65
CA ARG A 34 -6.45 -0.07 -14.83
C ARG A 34 -6.61 -1.35 -14.02
N ILE A 35 -7.53 -1.38 -13.06
CA ILE A 35 -7.79 -2.58 -12.26
C ILE A 35 -8.37 -3.66 -13.19
N GLY A 36 -7.80 -4.87 -13.13
CA GLY A 36 -8.21 -5.98 -13.99
C GLY A 36 -7.64 -5.95 -15.41
N THR A 37 -6.81 -4.96 -15.76
CA THR A 37 -6.16 -4.88 -17.08
C THR A 37 -4.70 -5.34 -17.02
N ARG A 38 -4.04 -5.37 -18.19
CA ARG A 38 -2.58 -5.62 -18.27
C ARG A 38 -1.77 -4.44 -17.70
N ASP A 39 -2.33 -3.23 -17.72
CA ASP A 39 -1.69 -1.98 -17.30
C ASP A 39 -1.87 -1.67 -15.80
N LYS A 40 -2.23 -2.69 -15.01
CA LYS A 40 -2.44 -2.60 -13.56
C LYS A 40 -1.17 -2.32 -12.75
N TYR A 41 0.01 -2.47 -13.36
CA TYR A 41 1.29 -2.21 -12.70
C TYR A 41 1.69 -0.75 -12.90
N LEU A 42 1.82 -0.01 -11.79
CA LEU A 42 2.09 1.42 -11.78
C LEU A 42 3.37 1.71 -10.99
N CYS A 43 4.22 2.56 -11.54
CA CYS A 43 5.42 3.07 -10.88
C CYS A 43 5.35 4.60 -10.85
N VAL A 44 5.51 5.21 -9.67
CA VAL A 44 5.43 6.65 -9.49
C VAL A 44 6.75 7.20 -8.96
N SER A 45 7.66 7.54 -9.87
CA SER A 45 8.91 8.22 -9.57
C SER A 45 8.71 9.73 -9.55
N ARG A 46 8.32 10.29 -8.40
CA ARG A 46 8.24 11.76 -8.19
C ARG A 46 9.14 12.18 -7.03
N PRO A 47 9.64 13.43 -7.00
CA PRO A 47 10.45 13.93 -5.88
C PRO A 47 9.69 13.91 -4.54
N ARG A 48 10.43 14.05 -3.45
CA ARG A 48 9.88 14.14 -2.09
C ARG A 48 8.87 15.30 -1.99
N ARG A 49 7.81 15.12 -1.21
CA ARG A 49 6.73 16.11 -0.94
C ARG A 49 5.80 16.47 -2.11
N PHE A 50 5.76 15.68 -3.18
CA PHE A 50 4.79 15.85 -4.28
C PHE A 50 3.42 15.16 -4.02
N GLY A 51 3.16 14.71 -2.80
CA GLY A 51 1.88 14.11 -2.42
C GLY A 51 1.72 12.62 -2.77
N LYS A 52 2.82 11.88 -2.91
CA LYS A 52 2.80 10.41 -3.11
C LYS A 52 2.15 9.69 -1.92
N THR A 53 2.65 9.95 -0.72
CA THR A 53 2.11 9.39 0.53
C THR A 53 0.63 9.70 0.73
N MET A 54 0.20 10.91 0.37
CA MET A 54 -1.21 11.32 0.37
C MET A 54 -2.04 10.47 -0.61
N ALA A 55 -1.53 10.25 -1.82
CA ALA A 55 -2.19 9.39 -2.80
C ALA A 55 -2.24 7.93 -2.34
N GLU A 56 -1.21 7.40 -1.71
CA GLU A 56 -1.18 6.04 -1.16
C GLU A 56 -2.16 5.86 -0.01
N ARG A 57 -2.25 6.83 0.91
CA ARG A 57 -3.24 6.82 1.98
C ARG A 57 -4.66 6.88 1.43
N MET A 58 -4.90 7.71 0.42
CA MET A 58 -6.17 7.77 -0.31
C MET A 58 -6.51 6.45 -1.00
N MET A 59 -5.55 5.81 -1.68
CA MET A 59 -5.72 4.49 -2.29
C MET A 59 -6.04 3.41 -1.25
N ALA A 60 -5.30 3.38 -0.14
CA ALA A 60 -5.54 2.46 0.97
C ALA A 60 -6.96 2.64 1.54
N ALA A 61 -7.38 3.89 1.78
CA ALA A 61 -8.70 4.20 2.28
C ALA A 61 -9.81 3.83 1.29
N CYS A 62 -9.60 4.03 -0.02
CA CYS A 62 -10.58 3.70 -1.05
C CYS A 62 -10.73 2.18 -1.21
N TYR A 63 -9.63 1.44 -1.33
CA TYR A 63 -9.69 0.03 -1.74
C TYR A 63 -9.85 -0.95 -0.58
N SER A 64 -9.32 -0.64 0.60
CA SER A 64 -9.28 -1.58 1.74
C SER A 64 -10.68 -2.00 2.17
N LYS A 65 -10.96 -3.30 2.13
CA LYS A 65 -12.20 -3.92 2.60
C LYS A 65 -12.37 -3.95 4.12
N GLY A 66 -11.33 -3.59 4.86
CA GLY A 66 -11.33 -3.60 6.33
C GLY A 66 -11.98 -2.38 6.97
N CYS A 67 -12.32 -1.36 6.18
CA CYS A 67 -12.91 -0.10 6.65
C CYS A 67 -14.16 0.28 5.84
N ASP A 68 -15.02 1.12 6.42
CA ASP A 68 -16.03 1.87 5.67
C ASP A 68 -15.50 3.28 5.38
N SER A 69 -15.26 3.56 4.11
CA SER A 69 -14.77 4.86 3.65
C SER A 69 -15.82 5.67 2.89
N ARG A 70 -17.07 5.19 2.78
CA ARG A 70 -18.10 5.89 1.99
C ARG A 70 -18.32 7.32 2.47
N GLY A 71 -18.46 7.50 3.79
CA GLY A 71 -18.62 8.84 4.38
C GLY A 71 -17.39 9.72 4.23
N LEU A 72 -16.19 9.13 4.10
CA LEU A 72 -14.93 9.85 3.94
C LEU A 72 -14.78 10.46 2.54
N PHE A 73 -15.37 9.82 1.53
CA PHE A 73 -15.29 10.27 0.14
C PHE A 73 -16.50 11.06 -0.35
N LYS A 74 -17.58 11.15 0.45
CA LYS A 74 -18.89 11.65 0.02
C LYS A 74 -18.83 13.03 -0.65
N ASP A 75 -18.01 13.94 -0.12
CA ASP A 75 -17.92 15.35 -0.54
C ASP A 75 -16.82 15.59 -1.60
N PHE A 76 -16.09 14.55 -2.02
CA PHE A 76 -15.03 14.68 -3.03
C PHE A 76 -15.50 14.30 -4.43
N LYS A 77 -14.80 14.81 -5.45
CA LYS A 77 -15.17 14.63 -6.86
C LYS A 77 -15.37 13.16 -7.26
N ILE A 78 -14.57 12.25 -6.71
CA ILE A 78 -14.68 10.81 -7.02
C ILE A 78 -16.03 10.21 -6.64
N SER A 79 -16.78 10.78 -5.70
CA SER A 79 -18.07 10.21 -5.26
C SER A 79 -19.11 10.16 -6.37
N SER A 80 -19.00 11.04 -7.37
CA SER A 80 -19.85 11.09 -8.55
C SER A 80 -19.35 10.24 -9.71
N ASP A 81 -18.15 9.65 -9.61
CA ASP A 81 -17.57 8.83 -10.68
C ASP A 81 -18.17 7.42 -10.69
N VAL A 82 -18.56 6.94 -11.88
CA VAL A 82 -19.23 5.65 -12.06
C VAL A 82 -18.37 4.46 -11.59
N SER A 83 -17.04 4.59 -11.64
CA SER A 83 -16.14 3.52 -11.20
C SER A 83 -16.03 3.43 -9.68
N PHE A 84 -16.31 4.52 -8.96
CA PHE A 84 -16.00 4.61 -7.53
C PHE A 84 -16.70 3.53 -6.70
N ALA A 85 -18.01 3.39 -6.88
CA ALA A 85 -18.81 2.40 -6.13
C ALA A 85 -18.38 0.96 -6.41
N ALA A 86 -17.86 0.68 -7.61
CA ALA A 86 -17.40 -0.66 -8.01
C ALA A 86 -16.12 -1.08 -7.27
N HIS A 87 -15.30 -0.11 -6.85
CA HIS A 87 -13.99 -0.37 -6.25
C HIS A 87 -13.88 -0.02 -4.76
N LEU A 88 -14.80 0.80 -4.24
CA LEU A 88 -14.81 1.23 -2.84
C LEU A 88 -14.94 0.04 -1.87
N ASN A 89 -13.92 -0.11 -1.01
CA ASN A 89 -13.80 -1.11 0.04
C ASN A 89 -13.98 -2.56 -0.45
N LYS A 90 -13.48 -2.88 -1.65
CA LYS A 90 -13.63 -4.20 -2.29
C LYS A 90 -12.38 -5.09 -2.30
N TYR A 91 -11.23 -4.58 -1.86
CA TYR A 91 -9.94 -5.25 -2.02
C TYR A 91 -9.25 -5.50 -0.70
N ASN A 92 -8.42 -6.55 -0.65
CA ASN A 92 -7.37 -6.58 0.35
C ASN A 92 -6.28 -5.58 -0.05
N VAL A 93 -5.66 -4.91 0.92
CA VAL A 93 -4.58 -3.96 0.68
C VAL A 93 -3.34 -4.44 1.41
N LEU A 94 -2.20 -4.53 0.73
CA LEU A 94 -0.89 -4.72 1.36
C LEU A 94 -0.07 -3.46 1.11
N HIS A 95 0.22 -2.71 2.17
CA HIS A 95 0.97 -1.47 2.10
C HIS A 95 2.28 -1.59 2.87
N ILE A 96 3.40 -1.48 2.17
CA ILE A 96 4.74 -1.67 2.72
C ILE A 96 5.57 -0.42 2.44
N ASP A 97 6.05 0.22 3.50
CA ASP A 97 7.11 1.24 3.45
C ASP A 97 8.45 0.52 3.63
N ILE A 98 9.24 0.46 2.56
CA ILE A 98 10.50 -0.30 2.55
C ILE A 98 11.59 0.43 3.35
N ASN A 99 11.64 1.76 3.27
CA ASN A 99 12.62 2.56 3.99
C ASN A 99 12.46 2.42 5.51
N ARG A 100 11.22 2.27 6.02
CA ARG A 100 10.99 1.98 7.44
C ARG A 100 11.72 0.71 7.91
N PHE A 101 11.66 -0.37 7.13
CA PHE A 101 12.37 -1.60 7.50
C PHE A 101 13.88 -1.45 7.32
N TRP A 102 14.31 -0.79 6.25
CA TRP A 102 15.72 -0.59 5.95
C TRP A 102 16.42 0.26 7.02
N SER A 103 15.84 1.40 7.36
CA SER A 103 16.36 2.33 8.37
C SER A 103 16.44 1.68 9.76
N GLN A 104 15.49 0.81 10.10
CA GLN A 104 15.43 0.18 11.42
C GLN A 104 16.30 -1.08 11.55
N TYR A 105 16.39 -1.89 10.49
CA TYR A 105 16.97 -3.24 10.56
C TYR A 105 18.18 -3.46 9.63
N GLY A 106 18.51 -2.49 8.77
CA GLY A 106 19.64 -2.57 7.84
C GLY A 106 19.62 -3.84 7.00
N ARG A 107 20.72 -4.61 7.03
CA ARG A 107 20.85 -5.87 6.28
C ARG A 107 19.80 -6.93 6.64
N ASN A 108 19.21 -6.86 7.83
CA ASN A 108 18.16 -7.78 8.27
C ASN A 108 16.75 -7.32 7.88
N ALA A 109 16.60 -6.21 7.13
CA ALA A 109 15.32 -5.63 6.76
C ALA A 109 14.37 -6.63 6.08
N ILE A 110 14.88 -7.45 5.15
CA ILE A 110 14.05 -8.44 4.44
C ILE A 110 13.51 -9.49 5.41
N GLY A 111 14.37 -10.08 6.25
CA GLY A 111 13.93 -11.08 7.24
C GLY A 111 12.91 -10.50 8.23
N MET A 112 13.14 -9.27 8.69
CA MET A 112 12.21 -8.58 9.59
C MET A 112 10.90 -8.21 8.91
N LEU A 113 10.93 -7.81 7.64
CA LEU A 113 9.76 -7.56 6.82
C LEU A 113 8.91 -8.81 6.68
N HIS A 114 9.51 -9.96 6.33
CA HIS A 114 8.79 -11.24 6.27
C HIS A 114 8.14 -11.58 7.62
N ARG A 115 8.91 -11.49 8.71
CA ARG A 115 8.40 -11.81 10.06
C ARG A 115 7.24 -10.90 10.50
N ILE A 116 7.39 -9.59 10.34
CA ILE A 116 6.41 -8.60 10.80
C ILE A 116 5.16 -8.63 9.95
N VAL A 117 5.30 -8.66 8.62
CA VAL A 117 4.15 -8.70 7.71
C VAL A 117 3.39 -10.02 7.88
N ARG A 118 4.08 -11.16 8.04
CA ARG A 118 3.43 -12.46 8.31
C ARG A 118 2.62 -12.43 9.61
N LYS A 119 3.16 -11.83 10.67
CA LYS A 119 2.41 -11.64 11.92
C LYS A 119 1.13 -10.83 11.68
N ASP A 120 1.22 -9.75 10.91
CA ASP A 120 0.07 -8.91 10.56
C ASP A 120 -0.98 -9.65 9.70
N PHE A 121 -0.55 -10.56 8.81
CA PHE A 121 -1.44 -11.49 8.11
C PHE A 121 -2.18 -12.42 9.09
N ALA A 122 -1.47 -13.04 10.03
CA ALA A 122 -2.07 -13.95 11.01
C ALA A 122 -3.07 -13.24 11.94
N GLU A 123 -2.78 -12.00 12.32
CA GLU A 123 -3.71 -11.16 13.11
C GLU A 123 -4.93 -10.72 12.29
N THR A 124 -4.76 -10.46 10.99
CA THR A 124 -5.84 -10.00 10.11
C THR A 124 -6.74 -11.15 9.65
N PHE A 125 -6.20 -12.36 9.53
CA PHE A 125 -6.91 -13.56 9.06
C PHE A 125 -6.70 -14.73 10.04
N PRO A 126 -7.31 -14.69 11.24
CA PRO A 126 -7.08 -15.67 12.31
C PRO A 126 -7.50 -17.10 11.92
N ASP A 127 -8.40 -17.25 10.94
CA ASP A 127 -8.86 -18.54 10.44
C ASP A 127 -7.83 -19.23 9.51
N LEU A 128 -6.77 -18.52 9.11
CA LEU A 128 -5.73 -19.01 8.23
C LEU A 128 -4.41 -19.21 9.01
N LYS A 129 -3.71 -20.29 8.68
CA LYS A 129 -2.37 -20.57 9.22
C LYS A 129 -1.32 -20.17 8.20
N PHE A 130 -0.31 -19.43 8.64
CA PHE A 130 0.76 -18.89 7.79
C PHE A 130 2.13 -19.45 8.24
N ASP A 131 2.25 -20.77 8.31
CA ASP A 131 3.40 -21.48 8.90
C ASP A 131 4.69 -21.26 8.10
N ASP A 132 5.53 -20.32 8.55
CA ASP A 132 6.78 -19.90 7.92
C ASP A 132 6.71 -19.49 6.44
N TRP A 133 5.54 -19.06 6.00
CA TRP A 133 5.34 -18.67 4.61
C TRP A 133 6.00 -17.35 4.25
N GLU A 134 6.54 -17.31 3.04
CA GLU A 134 6.93 -16.07 2.37
C GLU A 134 5.68 -15.22 2.07
N ILE A 135 5.82 -13.89 2.07
CA ILE A 135 4.71 -12.96 1.84
C ILE A 135 3.86 -13.30 0.60
N PRO A 136 4.44 -13.68 -0.57
CA PRO A 136 3.64 -14.08 -1.73
C PRO A 136 2.71 -15.26 -1.45
N ASN A 137 3.15 -16.26 -0.66
CA ASN A 137 2.33 -17.41 -0.31
C ASN A 137 1.18 -17.01 0.63
N CYS A 138 1.41 -16.07 1.56
CA CYS A 138 0.35 -15.50 2.38
C CYS A 138 -0.72 -14.82 1.53
N VAL A 139 -0.31 -13.98 0.56
CA VAL A 139 -1.22 -13.31 -0.37
C VAL A 139 -2.02 -14.32 -1.19
N MET A 140 -1.36 -15.35 -1.72
CA MET A 140 -2.00 -16.38 -2.53
C MET A 140 -3.03 -17.19 -1.75
N GLU A 141 -2.74 -17.58 -0.51
CA GLU A 141 -3.71 -18.34 0.30
C GLU A 141 -4.93 -17.51 0.64
N VAL A 142 -4.75 -16.24 1.04
CA VAL A 142 -5.88 -15.34 1.32
C VAL A 142 -6.73 -15.18 0.07
N TYR A 143 -6.12 -15.00 -1.11
CA TYR A 143 -6.83 -14.90 -2.36
C TYR A 143 -7.58 -16.20 -2.69
N ARG A 144 -6.93 -17.36 -2.57
CA ARG A 144 -7.53 -18.68 -2.83
C ARG A 144 -8.77 -18.93 -1.97
N ARG A 145 -8.76 -18.46 -0.72
CA ARG A 145 -9.85 -18.66 0.25
C ARG A 145 -10.99 -17.67 0.08
N SER A 146 -10.67 -16.42 -0.23
CA SER A 146 -11.67 -15.33 -0.25
C SER A 146 -12.16 -14.95 -1.63
N GLY A 147 -11.41 -15.29 -2.69
CA GLY A 147 -11.63 -14.79 -4.05
C GLY A 147 -11.34 -13.29 -4.23
N ILE A 148 -10.89 -12.59 -3.17
CA ILE A 148 -10.74 -11.14 -3.18
C ILE A 148 -9.29 -10.75 -3.49
N PRO A 149 -9.04 -10.05 -4.60
CA PRO A 149 -7.69 -9.69 -5.00
C PRO A 149 -7.04 -8.65 -4.08
N PHE A 150 -5.72 -8.56 -4.17
CA PHE A 150 -4.91 -7.59 -3.44
C PHE A 150 -4.55 -6.38 -4.30
N VAL A 151 -4.63 -5.19 -3.71
CA VAL A 151 -3.90 -3.99 -4.14
C VAL A 151 -2.63 -3.92 -3.30
N ILE A 152 -1.48 -3.98 -3.95
CA ILE A 152 -0.16 -3.98 -3.27
C ILE A 152 0.54 -2.66 -3.56
N MET A 153 0.96 -1.97 -2.50
CA MET A 153 1.65 -0.68 -2.56
C MET A 153 3.00 -0.80 -1.86
N PHE A 154 4.05 -0.43 -2.59
CA PHE A 154 5.43 -0.32 -2.08
C PHE A 154 5.81 1.16 -2.06
N ASP A 155 5.94 1.73 -0.86
CA ASP A 155 6.42 3.09 -0.63
C ASP A 155 7.93 3.08 -0.33
N GLU A 156 8.60 4.19 -0.66
CA GLU A 156 10.05 4.42 -0.53
C GLU A 156 10.93 3.25 -1.00
N TYR A 157 10.57 2.68 -2.16
CA TYR A 157 11.32 1.60 -2.82
C TYR A 157 12.69 2.03 -3.37
N ASP A 158 12.94 3.34 -3.47
CA ASP A 158 14.18 3.92 -3.98
C ASP A 158 15.39 3.68 -3.07
N VAL A 159 15.19 3.23 -1.83
CA VAL A 159 16.28 2.84 -0.90
C VAL A 159 17.20 1.75 -1.47
N PHE A 160 16.67 0.88 -2.34
CA PHE A 160 17.47 -0.13 -3.04
C PHE A 160 18.46 0.49 -4.02
N SER A 161 18.11 1.62 -4.64
CA SER A 161 18.95 2.32 -5.61
C SER A 161 20.10 3.10 -4.95
N GLU A 162 19.85 3.68 -3.77
CA GLU A 162 20.87 4.42 -3.00
C GLU A 162 21.93 3.48 -2.41
N THR A 163 21.51 2.33 -1.90
CA THR A 163 22.42 1.31 -1.38
C THR A 163 23.37 0.80 -2.46
N SER A 164 22.86 0.59 -3.68
CA SER A 164 23.64 0.16 -4.85
C SER A 164 24.71 1.19 -5.25
N ARG A 165 24.42 2.49 -5.06
CA ARG A 165 25.37 3.59 -5.31
C ARG A 165 26.45 3.67 -4.24
N SER A 166 26.10 3.49 -2.96
CA SER A 166 27.08 3.48 -1.87
C SER A 166 28.12 2.36 -2.06
N HIS A 167 27.72 1.18 -2.54
CA HIS A 167 28.64 0.07 -2.84
C HIS A 167 29.58 0.33 -4.03
N ARG A 168 29.22 1.22 -4.97
CA ARG A 168 30.09 1.60 -6.10
C ARG A 168 31.12 2.67 -5.72
N VAL A 169 30.87 3.47 -4.67
CA VAL A 169 31.81 4.51 -4.23
C VAL A 169 32.91 3.94 -3.33
N SER A 170 32.68 2.79 -2.67
CA SER A 170 33.70 2.13 -1.84
C SER A 170 34.76 1.32 -2.61
N HIS A 171 34.69 1.23 -3.95
CA HIS A 171 35.66 0.49 -4.78
C HIS A 171 36.55 1.42 -5.65
N ARG A 172 36.64 2.70 -5.32
CA ARG A 172 37.54 3.67 -6.01
C ARG A 172 38.19 4.65 -5.04
N ILE A 173 38.84 4.13 -4.00
CA ILE A 173 40.02 4.76 -3.39
C ILE A 173 40.97 3.63 -2.99
N ILE A 174 41.83 3.23 -3.94
CA ILE A 174 43.30 3.08 -3.91
C ILE A 174 43.67 2.64 -5.33
#